data_AF-A0A139GVS6-F1
#
_entry.id   AF-A0A139GVS6-F1
#
_cell.length_a   1.000
_cell.length_b   1.000
_cell.length_c   1.000
_cell.angle_alpha   90.00
_cell.angle_beta   90.00
_cell.angle_gamma   90.00
#
_symmetry.space_group_name_H-M   'P 1'
#
loop_
_entity.id
_entity.type
_entity.pdbx_description
1 polymer ?
#
loop_
_entity_poly.entity_id
_entity_poly.type
_entity_poly.pdbx_seq_one_letter_code
_entity_poly.pdbx_strand_id
1 'polypeptide(L)'
;MFLDTSVAEFWLPSEVCDLFEASFNITEEAKTGLFGIDNASRQQRFNNGTSLTFVLGASSDATAKLQIELSPEAFGNFSYFPLRRAADNTQFVLGRTFFQETCITVDWTRGNYTLSKAQPRVQGIPSNP
;
A
#
# COMPACT_ATOMS: atom_id res chain seq x y z
N MET A 1 5.85 -10.31 8.93
CA MET A 1 5.56 -9.36 7.85
C MET A 1 6.72 -9.33 6.90
N PHE A 2 6.45 -9.37 5.59
CA PHE A 2 7.43 -9.33 4.52
C PHE A 2 7.24 -8.10 3.63
N LEU A 3 8.34 -7.68 3.01
CA LEU A 3 8.37 -6.70 1.94
C LEU A 3 8.66 -7.46 0.66
N ASP A 4 7.69 -7.56 -0.24
CA ASP A 4 7.79 -8.46 -1.40
C ASP A 4 7.35 -7.75 -2.69
N THR A 5 8.30 -7.43 -3.55
CA THR A 5 8.04 -6.77 -4.83
C THR A 5 7.50 -7.72 -5.91
N SER A 6 7.45 -9.03 -5.65
CA SER A 6 6.92 -10.03 -6.59
C SER A 6 5.39 -10.07 -6.64
N VAL A 7 4.72 -9.58 -5.60
CA VAL A 7 3.24 -9.46 -5.52
C VAL A 7 2.78 -8.01 -5.60
N ALA A 8 1.56 -7.76 -6.08
CA ALA A 8 1.02 -6.40 -6.14
C ALA A 8 0.44 -5.98 -4.80
N GLU A 9 -0.23 -6.93 -4.15
CA GLU A 9 -1.21 -6.71 -3.10
C GLU A 9 -0.60 -6.56 -1.71
N PHE A 10 -1.38 -5.98 -0.81
CA PHE A 10 -1.17 -6.13 0.64
C PHE A 10 -1.85 -7.41 1.11
N TRP A 11 -1.15 -8.24 1.86
CA TRP A 11 -1.74 -9.38 2.55
C TRP A 11 -1.87 -9.00 4.02
N LEU A 12 -3.11 -8.80 4.48
CA LEU A 12 -3.42 -8.19 5.79
C LEU A 12 -4.34 -9.09 6.63
N PRO A 13 -4.40 -8.90 7.96
CA PRO A 13 -5.34 -9.60 8.83
C PRO A 13 -6.80 -9.45 8.37
N SER A 14 -7.62 -10.44 8.68
CA SER A 14 -9.03 -10.46 8.30
C SER A 14 -9.78 -9.22 8.79
N GLU A 15 -9.51 -8.79 10.03
CA GLU A 15 -10.15 -7.63 10.64
C GLU A 15 -9.77 -6.33 9.92
N VAL A 16 -8.54 -6.25 9.38
CA VAL A 16 -8.12 -5.11 8.57
C VAL A 16 -8.84 -5.14 7.23
N CYS A 17 -8.92 -6.30 6.58
CA CYS A 17 -9.67 -6.44 5.33
C CYS A 17 -11.14 -6.02 5.48
N ASP A 18 -11.80 -6.38 6.57
CA ASP A 18 -13.19 -5.97 6.86
C ASP A 18 -13.34 -4.44 6.92
N LEU A 19 -12.37 -3.74 7.53
CA LEU A 19 -12.36 -2.28 7.54
C LEU A 19 -12.18 -1.68 6.15
N PHE A 20 -11.39 -2.33 5.28
CA PHE A 20 -11.23 -1.90 3.90
C PHE A 20 -12.52 -2.11 3.09
N GLU A 21 -13.20 -3.26 3.24
CA GLU A 21 -14.50 -3.52 2.61
C GLU A 21 -15.50 -2.40 2.94
N ALA A 22 -15.62 -2.04 4.22
CA ALA A 22 -16.51 -0.98 4.67
C ALA A 22 -16.10 0.42 4.20
N SER A 23 -14.79 0.73 4.17
CA SER A 23 -14.30 2.08 3.88
C SER A 23 -14.20 2.40 2.38
N PHE A 24 -13.88 1.39 1.57
CA PHE A 24 -13.64 1.55 0.13
C PHE A 24 -14.77 0.99 -0.75
N ASN A 25 -15.83 0.44 -0.14
CA ASN A 25 -16.92 -0.24 -0.84
C ASN A 25 -16.38 -1.31 -1.80
N ILE A 26 -15.55 -2.21 -1.25
CA ILE A 26 -14.94 -3.33 -1.97
C ILE A 26 -15.47 -4.65 -1.41
N THR A 27 -15.44 -5.72 -2.20
CA THR A 27 -15.96 -7.03 -1.76
C THR A 27 -15.04 -8.15 -2.22
N GLU A 28 -14.73 -9.08 -1.32
CA GLU A 28 -13.93 -10.26 -1.67
C GLU A 28 -14.73 -11.25 -2.54
N GLU A 29 -14.12 -11.69 -3.65
CA GLU A 29 -14.64 -12.78 -4.47
C GLU A 29 -14.12 -14.12 -3.95
N ALA A 30 -15.00 -14.98 -3.42
CA ALA A 30 -14.64 -16.23 -2.76
C ALA A 30 -13.81 -17.22 -3.61
N LYS A 31 -13.91 -17.18 -4.95
CA LYS A 31 -13.16 -18.09 -5.82
C LYS A 31 -11.70 -17.67 -5.99
N THR A 32 -11.46 -16.37 -6.08
CA THR A 32 -10.14 -15.83 -6.41
C THR A 32 -9.46 -15.25 -5.18
N GLY A 33 -10.21 -14.86 -4.15
CA GLY A 33 -9.77 -14.09 -2.98
C GLY A 33 -9.43 -12.63 -3.32
N LEU A 34 -9.90 -12.12 -4.45
CA LEU A 34 -9.65 -10.75 -4.90
C LEU A 34 -10.75 -9.81 -4.40
N PHE A 35 -10.37 -8.60 -4.02
CA PHE A 35 -11.33 -7.57 -3.61
C PHE A 35 -11.76 -6.76 -4.82
N GLY A 36 -12.95 -7.04 -5.34
CA GLY A 36 -13.55 -6.30 -6.45
C GLY A 36 -13.96 -4.90 -6.03
N ILE A 37 -13.83 -3.95 -6.96
CA ILE A 37 -14.32 -2.57 -6.80
C ILE A 37 -15.12 -2.17 -8.04
N ASP A 38 -16.32 -1.63 -7.84
CA ASP A 38 -17.12 -1.15 -8.96
C ASP A 38 -16.56 0.17 -9.53
N ASN A 39 -16.99 0.51 -10.75
CA ASN A 39 -16.45 1.67 -11.45
C ASN A 39 -16.74 3.01 -10.75
N ALA A 40 -17.89 3.16 -10.10
CA ALA A 40 -18.27 4.39 -9.42
C ALA A 40 -17.42 4.58 -8.15
N SER A 41 -17.29 3.55 -7.32
CA SER A 41 -16.42 3.57 -6.13
C SER A 41 -14.96 3.79 -6.50
N ARG A 42 -14.50 3.18 -7.61
CA ARG A 42 -13.15 3.41 -8.13
C ARG A 42 -12.90 4.86 -8.52
N GLN A 43 -13.83 5.51 -9.20
CA GLN A 43 -13.71 6.94 -9.54
C GLN A 43 -13.81 7.84 -8.31
N GLN A 44 -14.71 7.51 -7.38
CA GLN A 44 -14.90 8.25 -6.14
C GLN A 44 -13.63 8.30 -5.30
N ARG A 45 -12.85 7.21 -5.25
CA ARG A 45 -11.56 7.17 -4.55
C ARG A 45 -10.58 8.26 -5.03
N PHE A 46 -10.52 8.48 -6.35
CA PHE A 46 -9.69 9.55 -6.93
C PHE A 46 -10.27 10.93 -6.64
N ASN A 47 -11.58 11.10 -6.84
CA ASN A 47 -12.26 12.39 -6.65
C ASN A 47 -12.21 12.88 -5.20
N ASN A 48 -12.24 11.95 -4.24
CA ASN A 48 -12.22 12.26 -2.81
C ASN A 48 -10.80 12.40 -2.25
N GLY A 49 -9.75 12.18 -3.06
CA GLY A 49 -8.37 12.21 -2.59
C GLY A 49 -8.09 11.18 -1.50
N THR A 50 -8.73 10.01 -1.57
CA THR A 50 -8.62 8.99 -0.51
C THR A 50 -7.20 8.46 -0.40
N SER A 51 -6.52 8.79 0.69
CA SER A 51 -5.19 8.27 1.01
C SER A 51 -5.21 7.18 2.09
N LEU A 52 -4.16 6.38 2.13
CA LEU A 52 -3.94 5.34 3.14
C LEU A 52 -2.58 5.52 3.79
N THR A 53 -2.54 5.66 5.11
CA THR A 53 -1.29 5.85 5.84
C THR A 53 -0.86 4.57 6.55
N PHE A 54 0.29 4.02 6.17
CA PHE A 54 0.99 2.98 6.90
C PHE A 54 1.91 3.62 7.95
N VAL A 55 1.83 3.14 9.19
CA VAL A 55 2.72 3.54 10.28
C VAL A 55 3.54 2.34 10.68
N LEU A 56 4.83 2.37 10.36
CA LEU A 56 5.77 1.29 10.62
C LEU A 56 6.66 1.66 11.82
N GLY A 57 6.74 0.78 12.81
CA GLY A 57 7.73 0.91 13.88
C GLY A 57 9.12 0.61 13.36
N ALA A 58 10.10 1.45 13.68
CA ALA A 58 11.50 1.20 13.38
C ALA A 58 12.19 0.67 14.64
N SER A 59 12.73 -0.55 14.57
CA SER A 59 13.47 -1.21 15.67
C SER A 59 12.66 -1.50 16.95
N SER A 60 13.35 -1.88 18.02
CA SER A 60 12.78 -2.06 19.36
C SER A 60 12.39 -0.74 20.05
N ASP A 61 12.73 0.41 19.46
CA ASP A 61 12.30 1.72 19.93
C ASP A 61 10.86 2.02 19.45
N ALA A 62 9.90 1.92 20.37
CA ALA A 62 8.49 2.16 20.10
C ALA A 62 8.16 3.61 19.69
N THR A 63 9.10 4.54 19.82
CA THR A 63 8.92 5.96 19.46
C THR A 63 9.33 6.27 18.03
N ALA A 64 10.23 5.48 17.44
CA ALA A 64 10.67 5.66 16.07
C ALA A 64 9.62 5.10 15.09
N LYS A 65 8.90 5.98 14.41
CA LYS A 65 7.84 5.62 13.45
C LYS A 65 8.13 6.18 12.08
N LEU A 66 8.04 5.34 11.05
CA LEU A 66 8.02 5.74 9.66
C LEU A 66 6.55 5.78 9.21
N GLN A 67 6.10 6.95 8.73
CA GLN A 67 4.77 7.12 8.15
C GLN A 67 4.87 7.21 6.63
N ILE A 68 4.14 6.33 5.96
CA ILE A 68 4.05 6.26 4.50
C ILE A 68 2.60 6.49 4.13
N GLU A 69 2.33 7.59 3.43
CA GLU A 69 1.01 7.88 2.88
C GLU A 69 0.95 7.46 1.42
N LEU A 70 0.02 6.56 1.10
CA LEU A 70 -0.30 6.16 -0.26
C LEU A 70 -1.39 7.06 -0.82
N SER A 71 -1.09 7.68 -1.96
CA SER A 71 -2.04 8.47 -2.75
C SER A 71 -3.05 7.56 -3.46
N PRO A 72 -4.23 8.08 -3.88
CA PRO A 72 -5.18 7.32 -4.70
C PRO A 72 -4.54 6.66 -5.93
N GLU A 73 -3.53 7.31 -6.52
CA GLU A 73 -2.78 6.87 -7.69
C GLU A 73 -1.97 5.60 -7.42
N ALA A 74 -1.46 5.43 -6.20
CA ALA A 74 -0.68 4.25 -5.80
C ALA A 74 -1.45 2.94 -6.00
N PHE A 75 -2.78 2.96 -5.84
CA PHE A 75 -3.64 1.79 -6.01
C PHE A 75 -3.95 1.47 -7.48
N GLY A 76 -3.65 2.37 -8.42
CA GLY A 76 -3.95 2.22 -9.85
C GLY A 76 -5.44 2.21 -10.17
N ASN A 77 -5.80 2.21 -11.46
CA ASN A 77 -7.19 2.24 -11.92
C ASN A 77 -7.69 0.86 -12.37
N PHE A 78 -7.65 -0.13 -11.48
CA PHE A 78 -8.03 -1.52 -11.79
C PHE A 78 -9.41 -1.89 -11.21
N SER A 79 -10.06 -2.92 -11.74
CA SER A 79 -11.35 -3.42 -11.23
C SER A 79 -11.22 -4.19 -9.91
N TYR A 80 -10.02 -4.26 -9.35
CA TYR A 80 -9.73 -4.88 -8.07
C TYR A 80 -8.85 -3.96 -7.24
N PHE A 81 -9.08 -3.94 -5.93
CA PHE A 81 -8.23 -3.28 -4.97
C PHE A 81 -7.04 -4.19 -4.63
N PRO A 82 -5.81 -3.67 -4.50
CA PRO A 82 -4.61 -4.47 -4.24
C PRO A 82 -4.53 -4.94 -2.78
N LEU A 83 -5.50 -5.74 -2.36
CA LEU A 83 -5.68 -6.29 -1.01
C LEU A 83 -5.96 -7.78 -1.11
N ARG A 84 -5.43 -8.54 -0.15
CA ARG A 84 -5.65 -9.96 0.08
C ARG A 84 -5.82 -10.21 1.56
N ARG A 85 -6.71 -11.13 1.91
CA ARG A 85 -6.88 -11.62 3.27
C ARG A 85 -5.82 -12.69 3.53
N ALA A 86 -4.98 -12.45 4.54
CA ALA A 86 -3.99 -13.41 4.98
C ALA A 86 -4.68 -14.53 5.79
N ALA A 87 -4.28 -15.78 5.57
CA ALA A 87 -4.80 -16.92 6.33
C ALA A 87 -4.33 -16.89 7.80
N ASP A 88 -3.12 -16.41 8.02
CA ASP A 88 -2.50 -16.27 9.34
C ASP A 88 -1.37 -15.22 9.35
N ASN A 89 -0.76 -15.04 10.52
CA ASN A 89 0.26 -14.02 10.76
C ASN A 89 1.59 -14.25 10.01
N THR A 90 1.78 -15.41 9.40
CA THR A 90 2.97 -15.70 8.59
C THR A 90 2.87 -15.14 7.17
N GLN A 91 1.67 -14.77 6.73
CA GLN A 91 1.41 -14.33 5.36
C GLN A 91 1.32 -12.81 5.19
N PHE A 92 1.64 -12.01 6.21
CA PHE A 92 1.54 -10.55 6.08
C PHE A 92 2.60 -10.01 5.12
N VAL A 93 2.16 -9.32 4.07
CA VAL A 93 3.02 -8.81 2.99
C VAL A 93 2.63 -7.38 2.63
N LEU A 94 3.65 -6.53 2.43
CA LEU A 94 3.50 -5.26 1.71
C LEU A 94 4.08 -5.43 0.30
N GLY A 95 3.19 -5.42 -0.70
CA GLY A 95 3.51 -5.63 -2.11
C GLY A 95 3.87 -4.36 -2.88
N ARG A 96 3.95 -4.45 -4.22
CA ARG A 96 4.32 -3.34 -5.12
C ARG A 96 3.46 -2.09 -4.97
N THR A 97 2.20 -2.19 -4.54
CA THR A 97 1.36 -1.02 -4.28
C THR A 97 1.95 -0.15 -3.16
N PHE A 98 2.51 -0.75 -2.11
CA PHE A 98 3.24 -0.01 -1.06
C PHE A 98 4.46 0.69 -1.65
N PHE A 99 5.18 -0.03 -2.53
CA PHE A 99 6.37 0.46 -3.23
C PHE A 99 6.13 1.55 -4.26
N GLN A 100 4.89 1.94 -4.56
CA GLN A 100 4.64 3.11 -5.40
C GLN A 100 5.10 4.42 -4.74
N GLU A 101 5.09 4.48 -3.39
CA GLU A 101 5.39 5.69 -2.62
C GLU A 101 6.53 5.46 -1.60
N THR A 102 7.29 4.37 -1.76
CA THR A 102 8.39 4.02 -0.84
C THR A 102 9.63 3.61 -1.59
N CYS A 103 10.80 4.00 -1.07
CA CYS A 103 12.09 3.52 -1.53
C CYS A 103 12.67 2.53 -0.50
N ILE A 104 13.30 1.47 -1.00
CA ILE A 104 14.06 0.51 -0.20
C ILE A 104 15.51 0.49 -0.65
N THR A 105 16.42 0.64 0.31
CA THR A 105 17.86 0.47 0.10
C THR A 105 18.31 -0.71 0.94
N VAL A 106 19.00 -1.67 0.32
CA VAL A 106 19.49 -2.87 1.01
C VAL A 106 21.01 -2.84 1.08
N ASP A 107 21.55 -2.88 2.29
CA ASP A 107 22.98 -3.06 2.55
C ASP A 107 23.23 -4.51 3.01
N TRP A 108 23.53 -5.35 2.03
CA TRP A 108 23.84 -6.76 2.25
C TRP A 108 25.10 -6.96 3.11
N THR A 109 26.08 -6.06 3.02
CA THR A 109 27.34 -6.18 3.75
C THR A 109 27.11 -6.03 5.25
N ARG A 110 26.14 -5.18 5.62
CA ARG A 110 25.76 -4.93 7.02
C ARG A 110 24.50 -5.68 7.46
N GLY A 111 23.92 -6.50 6.59
CA GLY A 111 22.70 -7.25 6.87
C GLY A 111 21.48 -6.37 7.19
N ASN A 112 21.45 -5.13 6.68
CA ASN A 112 20.44 -4.15 7.02
C ASN A 112 19.72 -3.63 5.78
N TYR A 113 18.50 -3.13 5.97
CA TYR A 113 17.78 -2.38 4.96
C TYR A 113 17.26 -1.08 5.56
N THR A 114 17.05 -0.10 4.69
CA THR A 114 16.45 1.19 5.01
C THR A 114 15.21 1.37 4.15
N LEU A 115 14.10 1.72 4.79
CA LEU A 115 12.88 2.17 4.11
C LEU A 115 12.73 3.68 4.26
N SER A 116 12.27 4.34 3.21
CA SER A 116 11.94 5.76 3.22
C SER A 116 10.73 6.06 2.34
N LYS A 117 10.12 7.22 2.55
CA LYS A 117 9.12 7.74 1.61
C LYS A 117 9.80 8.05 0.28
N ALA A 118 9.17 7.66 -0.84
CA ALA A 118 9.62 8.06 -2.16
C ALA A 118 9.45 9.58 -2.33
N GLN A 119 10.32 10.21 -3.11
CA GLN A 119 10.13 11.62 -3.42
C GLN A 119 8.97 11.80 -4.41
N PRO A 120 8.11 12.81 -4.22
CA PRO A 120 7.09 13.14 -5.21
C PRO A 120 7.73 13.38 -6.57
N ARG A 121 7.09 12.92 -7.65
CA ARG A 121 7.50 13.35 -9.00
C ARG A 121 7.31 14.87 -9.08
N VAL A 122 8.41 15.60 -9.24
CA VAL A 122 8.34 17.03 -9.58
C VAL A 122 7.71 17.14 -10.97
N GLN A 123 6.43 17.53 -11.04
CA GLN A 123 5.80 17.93 -12.30
C GLN A 123 6.37 19.29 -12.70
N GLY A 124 7.23 19.29 -13.72
CA GLY A 124 7.60 20.48 -14.51
C GLY A 124 8.36 21.56 -13.74
N ILE A 125 9.62 21.77 -14.10
CA ILE A 125 10.22 23.10 -13.93
C ILE A 125 9.36 24.03 -14.82
N PRO A 126 8.70 25.09 -14.29
CA PRO A 126 8.05 26.05 -15.17
C PRO A 126 9.10 26.63 -16.11
N SER A 127 8.81 26.65 -17.41
CA SER A 127 9.65 27.36 -18.37
C SER A 127 9.77 28.81 -17.90
N ASN A 128 11.01 29.28 -17.70
CA ASN A 128 11.32 30.64 -17.26
C ASN A 128 10.63 31.67 -18.17
N PRO A 129 10.13 32.80 -17.63
CA PRO A 129 9.51 33.88 -18.41
C PRO A 129 10.40 34.42 -19.51
#